data_AF-A0A0K2H2D9-F1
#
_entry.id   AF-A0A0K2H2D9-F1
#
_cell.length_a   1.000
_cell.length_b   1.000
_cell.length_c   1.000
_cell.angle_alpha   90.00
_cell.angle_beta   90.00
_cell.angle_gamma   90.00
#
_symmetry.space_group_name_H-M   'P 1'
#
loop_
_entity.id
_entity.type
_entity.pdbx_description
1 polymer ?
#
loop_
_entity_poly.entity_id
_entity_poly.type
_entity_poly.pdbx_seq_one_letter_code
_entity_poly.pdbx_strand_id
1 'polypeptide(L)'
;MKTSGDEQQGADSASLEGDTLGVEPALARRMLDFEKEWLKVARRGPKMAGARDEAIRSRFGKDFASGPVRYHQVLSRLIDSPAAEAAEPVLVHRLRALRDGTAGH
;
A
#
# COMPACT_ATOMS: atom_id res chain seq x y z
N MET A 1 15.31 -27.02 31.24
CA MET A 1 15.10 -25.81 32.08
C MET A 1 15.45 -24.60 31.23
N LYS A 2 14.48 -23.68 31.04
CA LYS A 2 14.56 -22.29 30.50
C LYS A 2 15.17 -22.13 29.10
N THR A 3 14.46 -21.63 28.09
CA THR A 3 13.79 -20.31 28.08
C THR A 3 12.43 -20.32 27.38
N SER A 4 11.40 -19.94 28.13
CA SER A 4 10.23 -19.20 27.66
C SER A 4 10.62 -17.77 27.30
N GLY A 5 9.80 -17.12 26.46
CA GLY A 5 9.87 -15.70 26.08
C GLY A 5 10.62 -15.56 24.75
N ASP A 6 9.98 -15.22 23.64
CA ASP A 6 9.16 -14.02 23.52
C ASP A 6 7.90 -14.27 22.68
N GLU A 7 6.80 -13.82 23.24
CA GLU A 7 5.45 -13.85 22.71
C GLU A 7 5.26 -12.78 21.63
N GLN A 8 4.43 -13.10 20.65
CA GLN A 8 3.50 -12.16 20.00
C GLN A 8 4.11 -11.02 19.17
N GLN A 9 4.36 -11.31 17.89
CA GLN A 9 4.24 -10.34 16.80
C GLN A 9 4.01 -11.13 15.50
N GLY A 10 2.78 -11.20 15.01
CA GLY A 10 2.51 -11.95 13.76
C GLY A 10 1.05 -12.13 13.36
N ALA A 11 0.09 -11.89 14.25
CA ALA A 11 -1.31 -12.16 13.95
C ALA A 11 -1.96 -11.11 13.01
N ASP A 12 -1.38 -9.92 12.88
CA ASP A 12 -1.91 -8.80 12.09
C ASP A 12 -1.25 -8.70 10.70
N SER A 13 -0.09 -9.33 10.52
CA SER A 13 0.62 -9.32 9.24
C SER A 13 -0.04 -10.28 8.24
N ALA A 14 -0.41 -11.50 8.62
CA ALA A 14 -0.96 -12.49 7.69
C ALA A 14 -2.29 -12.07 7.00
N SER A 15 -2.95 -11.02 7.47
CA SER A 15 -4.27 -10.63 6.98
C SER A 15 -4.28 -10.01 5.57
N LEU A 16 -3.11 -9.76 4.95
CA LEU A 16 -2.96 -9.18 3.60
C LEU A 16 -2.54 -10.18 2.51
N GLU A 17 -2.54 -11.48 2.82
CA GLU A 17 -2.25 -12.58 1.88
C GLU A 17 -3.43 -12.76 0.88
N GLY A 18 -3.68 -11.74 0.06
CA GLY A 18 -4.60 -11.79 -1.08
C GLY A 18 -3.84 -11.77 -2.41
N ASP A 19 -4.55 -11.66 -3.54
CA ASP A 19 -4.06 -11.58 -4.95
C ASP A 19 -3.11 -10.40 -5.25
N THR A 20 -2.27 -9.98 -4.31
CA THR A 20 -1.31 -8.85 -4.36
C THR A 20 -0.07 -9.16 -5.20
N LEU A 21 -0.14 -10.16 -6.09
CA LEU A 21 0.98 -10.66 -6.91
C LEU A 21 2.16 -11.20 -6.09
N GLY A 22 1.87 -11.85 -4.96
CA GLY A 22 2.87 -12.50 -4.08
C GLY A 22 3.67 -11.49 -3.26
N VAL A 23 3.07 -10.36 -2.90
CA VAL A 23 3.75 -9.32 -2.13
C VAL A 23 3.56 -9.59 -0.65
N GLU A 24 4.69 -9.59 0.07
CA GLU A 24 4.70 -9.83 1.51
C GLU A 24 3.72 -8.91 2.24
N PRO A 25 2.95 -9.42 3.20
CA PRO A 25 1.96 -8.62 3.90
C PRO A 25 2.53 -7.36 4.57
N ALA A 26 3.73 -7.47 5.15
CA ALA A 26 4.43 -6.33 5.75
C ALA A 26 4.78 -5.26 4.71
N LEU A 27 5.03 -5.63 3.46
CA LEU A 27 5.22 -4.69 2.36
C LEU A 27 3.90 -4.08 1.92
N ALA A 28 2.84 -4.88 1.78
CA ALA A 28 1.49 -4.39 1.45
C ALA A 28 1.01 -3.33 2.48
N ARG A 29 1.22 -3.57 3.78
CA ARG A 29 0.91 -2.59 4.83
C ARG A 29 1.70 -1.28 4.67
N ARG A 30 3.01 -1.37 4.36
CA ARG A 30 3.86 -0.20 4.09
C ARG A 30 3.41 0.57 2.85
N MET A 31 2.90 -0.10 1.82
CA MET A 31 2.34 0.56 0.64
C MET A 31 1.09 1.36 1.01
N LEU A 32 0.15 0.77 1.76
CA LEU A 32 -1.06 1.47 2.21
C LEU A 32 -0.74 2.67 3.10
N ASP A 33 0.21 2.54 4.02
CA ASP A 33 0.67 3.65 4.87
C ASP A 33 1.25 4.80 4.02
N PHE A 34 2.11 4.49 3.05
CA PHE A 34 2.63 5.48 2.12
C PHE A 34 1.51 6.18 1.34
N GLU A 35 0.53 5.44 0.83
CA GLU A 35 -0.59 6.00 0.09
C GLU A 35 -1.45 6.93 0.96
N LYS A 36 -1.69 6.54 2.21
CA LYS A 36 -2.42 7.36 3.19
C LYS A 36 -1.75 8.72 3.42
N GLU A 37 -0.43 8.71 3.60
CA GLU A 37 0.36 9.93 3.73
C GLU A 37 0.36 10.74 2.43
N TRP A 38 0.51 10.06 1.29
CA TRP A 38 0.50 10.69 -0.01
C TRP A 38 -0.81 11.43 -0.29
N LEU A 39 -1.97 10.86 0.05
CA LEU A 39 -3.28 11.50 -0.11
C LEU A 39 -3.45 12.78 0.70
N LYS A 40 -2.72 12.94 1.80
CA LYS A 40 -2.71 14.20 2.57
C LYS A 40 -1.95 15.30 1.84
N VAL A 41 -0.87 14.93 1.16
CA VAL A 41 -0.01 15.86 0.40
C VAL A 41 -0.56 16.17 -0.98
N ALA A 42 -1.15 15.18 -1.67
CA ALA A 42 -1.71 15.31 -3.01
C ALA A 42 -2.85 16.35 -3.11
N ARG A 43 -3.53 16.64 -1.99
CA ARG A 43 -4.51 17.74 -1.89
C ARG A 43 -3.92 19.13 -2.17
N ARG A 44 -2.59 19.28 -2.20
CA ARG A 44 -1.89 20.56 -2.39
C ARG A 44 -1.64 20.94 -3.86
N GLY A 45 -1.87 20.04 -4.82
CA GLY A 45 -1.88 20.38 -6.25
C GLY A 45 -1.23 19.35 -7.20
N PRO A 46 -1.42 19.51 -8.52
CA PRO A 46 -1.09 18.51 -9.56
C PRO A 46 0.41 18.27 -9.77
N LYS A 47 1.28 19.20 -9.33
CA LYS A 47 2.74 19.05 -9.41
C LYS A 47 3.27 17.86 -8.59
N MET A 48 2.45 17.30 -7.71
CA MET A 48 2.86 16.20 -6.83
C MET A 48 2.88 14.85 -7.55
N ALA A 49 2.19 14.66 -8.67
CA ALA A 49 2.14 13.36 -9.36
C ALA A 49 3.53 12.81 -9.71
N GLY A 50 4.42 13.65 -10.25
CA GLY A 50 5.82 13.25 -10.52
C GLY A 50 6.64 13.00 -9.25
N ALA A 51 6.43 13.82 -8.22
CA ALA A 51 7.08 13.63 -6.91
C ALA A 51 6.63 12.33 -6.22
N ARG A 52 5.44 11.81 -6.53
CA ARG A 52 4.96 10.50 -6.04
C ARG A 52 5.83 9.38 -6.57
N ASP A 53 6.00 9.32 -7.89
CA ASP A 53 6.72 8.23 -8.53
C ASP A 53 8.20 8.24 -8.14
N GLU A 54 8.79 9.43 -7.95
CA GLU A 54 10.13 9.57 -7.40
C GLU A 54 10.22 9.07 -5.94
N ALA A 55 9.26 9.44 -5.09
CA ALA A 55 9.18 8.95 -3.71
C ALA A 55 8.96 7.43 -3.65
N ILE A 56 8.12 6.87 -4.54
CA ILE A 56 7.91 5.42 -4.68
C ILE A 56 9.24 4.75 -5.03
N ARG A 57 9.95 5.25 -6.04
CA ARG A 57 11.24 4.69 -6.46
C ARG A 57 12.28 4.77 -5.32
N SER A 58 12.30 5.86 -4.56
CA SER A 58 13.20 6.03 -3.42
C SER A 58 12.88 5.08 -2.26
N ARG A 59 11.61 4.96 -1.86
CA ARG A 59 11.18 4.22 -0.66
C ARG A 59 11.04 2.72 -0.89
N PHE A 60 10.68 2.31 -2.11
CA PHE A 60 10.38 0.91 -2.45
C PHE A 60 11.25 0.36 -3.59
N GLY A 61 12.25 1.10 -4.08
CA GLY A 61 13.10 0.64 -5.19
C GLY A 61 13.85 -0.66 -4.90
N LYS A 62 14.15 -0.94 -3.62
CA LYS A 62 14.74 -2.22 -3.19
C LYS A 62 13.74 -3.39 -3.17
N ASP A 63 12.46 -3.08 -2.96
CA ASP A 63 11.38 -4.06 -2.87
C ASP A 63 10.77 -4.35 -4.26
N PHE A 64 10.75 -3.35 -5.16
CA PHE A 64 10.24 -3.46 -6.53
C PHE A 64 11.32 -3.17 -7.57
N ALA A 65 11.96 -4.23 -8.09
CA ALA A 65 13.03 -4.13 -9.09
C ALA A 65 12.62 -3.35 -10.37
N SER A 66 11.35 -3.43 -10.79
CA SER A 66 10.83 -2.69 -11.95
C SER A 66 10.28 -1.29 -11.61
N GLY A 67 10.47 -0.81 -10.39
CA GLY A 67 10.12 0.56 -9.97
C GLY A 67 8.61 0.86 -9.89
N PRO A 68 8.19 2.11 -10.18
CA PRO A 68 6.80 2.57 -9.99
C PRO A 68 5.76 1.75 -10.76
N VAL A 69 6.15 1.17 -11.90
CA VAL A 69 5.24 0.35 -12.73
C VAL A 69 4.78 -0.90 -12.00
N ARG A 70 5.69 -1.60 -11.32
CA ARG A 70 5.33 -2.79 -10.51
C ARG A 70 4.56 -2.39 -9.26
N TYR A 71 4.94 -1.26 -8.65
CA TYR A 71 4.24 -0.68 -7.51
C TYR A 71 2.75 -0.44 -7.81
N HIS A 72 2.44 0.26 -8.91
CA HIS A 72 1.05 0.58 -9.27
C HIS A 72 0.23 -0.67 -9.63
N GLN A 73 0.84 -1.69 -10.23
CA GLN A 73 0.19 -2.98 -10.49
C GLN A 73 -0.19 -3.70 -9.20
N VAL A 74 0.76 -3.82 -8.27
CA VAL A 74 0.54 -4.43 -6.95
C VAL A 74 -0.50 -3.63 -6.18
N LEU A 75 -0.39 -2.30 -6.17
CA LEU A 75 -1.34 -1.43 -5.49
C LEU A 75 -2.76 -1.63 -6.03
N SER A 76 -2.92 -1.71 -7.35
CA SER A 76 -4.22 -1.96 -7.98
C SER A 76 -4.84 -3.27 -7.48
N ARG A 77 -4.06 -4.33 -7.41
CA ARG A 77 -4.52 -5.63 -6.88
C ARG A 77 -4.81 -5.60 -5.39
N LEU A 78 -3.95 -4.92 -4.64
CA LEU A 78 -4.09 -4.77 -3.20
C LEU A 78 -5.40 -4.05 -2.86
N ILE A 79 -5.70 -2.93 -3.52
CA ILE A 79 -6.96 -2.20 -3.26
C ILE A 79 -8.19 -2.99 -3.69
N ASP A 80 -8.10 -3.95 -4.61
CA ASP A 80 -9.23 -4.81 -4.98
C ASP A 80 -9.40 -6.03 -4.05
N SER A 81 -8.47 -6.26 -3.12
CA SER A 81 -8.51 -7.38 -2.19
C SER A 81 -9.39 -7.10 -0.96
N PRO A 82 -10.22 -8.06 -0.51
CA PRO A 82 -11.03 -7.92 0.72
C PRO A 82 -10.16 -7.75 1.97
N ALA A 83 -8.95 -8.30 1.95
CA ALA A 83 -7.96 -8.15 3.00
C ALA A 83 -7.54 -6.69 3.25
N ALA A 84 -7.28 -5.94 2.18
CA ALA A 84 -6.94 -4.52 2.30
C ALA A 84 -8.15 -3.70 2.77
N GLU A 85 -9.35 -4.08 2.34
CA GLU A 85 -10.60 -3.43 2.74
C GLU A 85 -10.91 -3.65 4.23
N ALA A 86 -10.68 -4.85 4.75
CA ALA A 86 -10.81 -5.13 6.19
C ALA A 86 -9.78 -4.33 7.02
N ALA A 87 -8.58 -4.10 6.46
CA ALA A 87 -7.51 -3.41 7.15
C ALA A 87 -7.66 -1.88 7.14
N GLU A 88 -8.00 -1.27 6.01
CA GLU A 88 -8.13 0.20 5.86
C GLU A 88 -9.28 0.55 4.88
N PRO A 89 -10.56 0.36 5.28
CA PRO A 89 -11.69 0.45 4.36
C PRO A 89 -11.80 1.83 3.69
N VAL A 90 -11.66 2.91 4.46
CA VAL A 90 -11.78 4.29 3.94
C VAL A 90 -10.68 4.63 2.93
N LEU A 91 -9.46 4.16 3.19
CA LEU A 91 -8.32 4.38 2.30
C LEU A 91 -8.52 3.63 0.98
N VAL A 92 -8.89 2.36 1.05
CA VAL A 92 -9.12 1.50 -0.12
C VAL A 92 -10.19 2.09 -1.02
N HIS A 93 -11.35 2.48 -0.47
CA HIS A 93 -12.42 3.12 -1.25
C HIS A 93 -11.95 4.40 -1.94
N ARG A 94 -11.16 5.22 -1.24
CA ARG A 94 -10.65 6.48 -1.80
C ARG A 94 -9.63 6.25 -2.90
N LEU A 95 -8.75 5.24 -2.76
CA LEU A 95 -7.80 4.86 -3.79
C LEU A 95 -8.49 4.27 -5.03
N ARG A 96 -9.53 3.44 -4.84
CA ARG A 96 -10.39 2.96 -5.94
C ARG A 96 -11.03 4.14 -6.69
N ALA A 97 -11.63 5.09 -5.97
CA ALA A 97 -12.23 6.27 -6.59
C ALA A 97 -11.23 7.16 -7.35
N LEU A 98 -9.99 7.29 -6.83
CA LEU A 98 -8.92 8.03 -7.52
C LEU A 98 -8.42 7.31 -8.78
N ARG A 99 -8.36 5.97 -8.76
CA ARG A 99 -8.02 5.15 -9.93
C ARG A 99 -9.06 5.32 -11.03
N ASP A 100 -10.33 5.27 -10.66
CA ASP A 100 -11.45 5.31 -11.60
C ASP A 100 -11.77 6.74 -12.07
N GLY A 101 -11.05 7.75 -11.55
CA GLY A 101 -11.25 9.16 -11.88
C GLY A 101 -12.52 9.76 -11.29
N THR A 102 -13.22 9.05 -10.40
CA THR A 102 -14.47 9.49 -9.77
C THR A 102 -14.25 10.41 -8.57
N ALA A 103 -13.04 10.44 -8.00
CA ALA A 103 -12.69 11.30 -6.86
C ALA A 103 -12.61 12.81 -7.18
N GLY A 104 -13.24 13.28 -8.26
CA GLY A 104 -13.26 14.66 -8.72
C GLY A 104 -14.53 15.07 -9.48
N HIS A 105 -15.64 14.34 -9.32
CA HIS A 105 -16.98 14.77 -9.74
C HIS A 105 -17.86 15.01 -8.51
#